data_AF-A0A835IEZ2-F1
#
_entry.id   AF-A0A835IEZ2-F1
#
_cell.length_a   1.000
_cell.length_b   1.000
_cell.length_c   1.000
_cell.angle_alpha   90.00
_cell.angle_beta   90.00
_cell.angle_gamma   90.00
#
_symmetry.space_group_name_H-M   'P 1'
#
loop_
_entity.id
_entity.type
_entity.pdbx_description
1 polymer ?
#
loop_
_entity_poly.entity_id
_entity_poly.type
_entity_poly.pdbx_seq_one_letter_code
_entity_poly.pdbx_strand_id
1 'polypeptide(L)'
;MLVEDFRSVVLKQIKVNKEVQQVLLSSHRVGNVSEFLDGNSMVVGYSGCRKVDDGMGERRTIEWKPKKNKYLFAICVSGQMSNHLICLEKHMFFAALLNRILVIPSSKVDYQYDRVLDIEHINECFGRKVVVTFEEFAEAKKNHMHIDRFICYVSSPQPCYVDDEHAKKLKGLGLSIPKLEPAWVENVKEPKKRTVEEVTAKFSSDDEVLSIGDLFYADVEKEWVMQPGGPLAHKCKTIIEPSRLILLTAQRFIQTFLGKDFIALHFRRHGFLKFCNAKQPSCFFPIPQAANCISRVAERANTPVIYLSTDAAESETDLLQSLTMLNGRTIPLVKRPARNSAEKWDALLYRHGLEGDSQVEAMLDKTISAMSTVFIGASGSTFTEDILRLRKDWRTGSVCDEYLCQGEQPNFIADTE
;
A
#
# COMPACT_ATOMS: atom_id res chain seq x y z
N MET A 1 -30.60 21.36 -1.64
CA MET A 1 -29.64 20.35 -2.13
C MET A 1 -30.43 19.14 -2.54
N LEU A 2 -30.53 18.88 -3.84
CA LEU A 2 -31.46 17.93 -4.43
C LEU A 2 -30.84 16.53 -4.48
N VAL A 3 -31.65 15.52 -4.16
CA VAL A 3 -31.29 14.08 -4.09
C VAL A 3 -30.67 13.56 -5.39
N GLU A 4 -30.94 14.21 -6.53
CA GLU A 4 -30.37 13.88 -7.84
C GLU A 4 -28.86 14.16 -7.95
N ASP A 5 -28.37 15.23 -7.31
CA ASP A 5 -26.93 15.53 -7.28
C ASP A 5 -26.17 14.47 -6.47
N PHE A 6 -26.75 14.02 -5.35
CA PHE A 6 -26.15 12.97 -4.53
C PHE A 6 -26.09 11.63 -5.28
N ARG A 7 -27.16 11.27 -6.00
CA ARG A 7 -27.21 10.04 -6.81
C ARG A 7 -26.20 10.08 -7.97
N SER A 8 -26.03 11.23 -8.61
CA SER A 8 -25.03 11.46 -9.66
C SER A 8 -23.60 11.32 -9.14
N VAL A 9 -23.31 11.91 -7.97
CA VAL A 9 -21.99 11.80 -7.31
C VAL A 9 -21.68 10.36 -6.92
N VAL A 10 -22.63 9.65 -6.32
CA VAL A 10 -22.46 8.24 -5.95
C VAL A 10 -22.24 7.35 -7.19
N LEU A 11 -22.96 7.60 -8.29
CA LEU A 11 -22.75 6.85 -9.54
C LEU A 11 -21.39 7.13 -10.19
N LYS A 12 -20.90 8.37 -10.13
CA LYS A 12 -19.55 8.72 -10.58
C LYS A 12 -18.49 8.02 -9.73
N GLN A 13 -18.62 8.04 -8.40
CA GLN A 13 -17.70 7.33 -7.50
C GLN A 13 -17.70 5.82 -7.73
N ILE A 14 -18.88 5.21 -7.92
CA ILE A 14 -19.01 3.79 -8.26
C ILE A 14 -18.32 3.47 -9.60
N LYS A 15 -18.44 4.35 -10.59
CA LYS A 15 -17.79 4.17 -11.89
C LYS A 15 -16.27 4.23 -11.77
N VAL A 16 -15.73 5.22 -11.05
CA VAL A 16 -14.29 5.34 -10.77
C VAL A 16 -13.80 4.11 -10.01
N ASN A 17 -14.52 3.66 -8.97
CA ASN A 17 -14.16 2.46 -8.21
C ASN A 17 -14.19 1.19 -9.08
N LYS A 18 -15.14 1.06 -10.02
CA LYS A 18 -15.19 -0.04 -10.99
C LYS A 18 -14.03 0.00 -11.97
N GLU A 19 -13.62 1.19 -12.42
CA GLU A 19 -12.47 1.37 -13.31
C GLU A 19 -11.16 1.06 -12.58
N VAL A 20 -11.02 1.48 -11.31
CA VAL A 20 -9.91 1.09 -10.42
C VAL A 20 -9.84 -0.43 -10.27
N GLN A 21 -10.98 -1.08 -10.03
CA GLN A 21 -11.05 -2.54 -9.99
C GLN A 21 -10.59 -3.16 -11.32
N GLN A 22 -11.04 -2.66 -12.48
CA GLN A 22 -10.65 -3.20 -13.78
C GLN A 22 -9.16 -3.05 -14.09
N VAL A 23 -8.50 -2.02 -13.59
CA VAL A 23 -7.06 -1.82 -13.83
C VAL A 23 -6.21 -2.67 -12.88
N LEU A 24 -6.62 -2.79 -11.62
CA LEU A 24 -6.01 -3.75 -10.69
C LEU A 24 -6.09 -5.20 -11.26
N LEU A 25 -7.08 -5.49 -12.12
CA LEU A 25 -7.17 -6.78 -12.80
C LEU A 25 -6.11 -6.98 -13.89
N SER A 26 -5.74 -5.94 -14.65
CA SER A 26 -4.79 -6.05 -15.77
C SER A 26 -3.32 -5.90 -15.37
N SER A 27 -3.04 -5.15 -14.31
CA SER A 27 -1.67 -4.79 -13.88
C SER A 27 -0.96 -5.86 -13.04
N HIS A 28 -1.68 -6.86 -12.52
CA HIS A 28 -1.11 -7.99 -11.80
C HIS A 28 -0.84 -9.17 -12.73
N ARG A 29 0.15 -9.05 -13.62
CA ARG A 29 0.90 -10.24 -14.04
C ARG A 29 1.63 -10.74 -12.80
N VAL A 30 1.21 -11.90 -12.30
CA VAL A 30 1.90 -12.60 -11.22
C VAL A 30 3.31 -12.89 -11.73
N GLY A 31 4.28 -12.08 -11.29
CA GLY A 31 5.68 -12.45 -11.41
C GLY A 31 5.86 -13.70 -10.57
N ASN A 32 6.34 -14.76 -11.20
CA ASN A 32 6.76 -15.95 -10.49
C ASN A 32 7.77 -15.52 -9.42
N VAL A 33 7.41 -15.66 -8.14
CA VAL A 33 8.37 -15.47 -7.03
C VAL A 33 9.54 -16.46 -7.17
N SER A 34 9.41 -17.48 -8.02
CA SER A 34 10.47 -18.41 -8.40
C SER A 34 11.55 -17.83 -9.33
N GLU A 35 11.38 -16.66 -9.96
CA GLU A 35 12.41 -16.07 -10.84
C GLU A 35 13.47 -15.24 -10.11
N PHE A 36 13.34 -15.03 -8.80
CA PHE A 36 14.36 -14.36 -7.97
C PHE A 36 15.14 -15.31 -7.05
N LEU A 37 14.87 -16.62 -7.14
CA LEU A 37 15.69 -17.64 -6.50
C LEU A 37 16.68 -18.16 -7.53
N ASP A 38 17.89 -17.62 -7.46
CA ASP A 38 19.02 -18.08 -8.25
C ASP A 38 19.12 -19.62 -8.18
N GLY A 39 19.22 -20.24 -9.34
CA GLY A 39 18.97 -21.66 -9.54
C GLY A 39 20.01 -22.56 -8.90
N ASN A 40 19.87 -22.87 -7.61
CA ASN A 40 20.34 -24.14 -7.04
C ASN A 40 19.79 -24.39 -5.62
N SER A 41 18.54 -24.85 -5.50
CA SER A 41 18.09 -25.53 -4.27
C SER A 41 16.87 -26.42 -4.51
N MET A 42 17.02 -27.44 -5.34
CA MET A 42 16.23 -28.66 -5.17
C MET A 42 16.76 -29.38 -3.91
N VAL A 43 16.30 -28.94 -2.74
CA VAL A 43 16.38 -29.74 -1.52
C VAL A 43 15.00 -29.69 -0.89
N VAL A 44 14.17 -30.67 -1.27
CA VAL A 44 13.03 -31.11 -0.46
C VAL A 44 13.63 -31.71 0.81
N GLY A 45 13.87 -30.84 1.79
CA GLY A 45 14.41 -31.20 3.10
C GLY A 45 13.81 -30.26 4.14
N TYR A 46 13.32 -30.86 5.23
CA TYR A 46 12.82 -30.22 6.46
C TYR A 46 13.71 -29.05 6.90
N SER A 47 13.51 -27.88 6.29
CA SER A 47 14.17 -26.63 6.66
C SER A 47 13.06 -25.71 7.15
N GLY A 48 13.05 -25.49 8.47
CA GLY A 48 12.05 -24.62 9.09
C GLY A 48 12.08 -23.21 8.51
N CYS A 49 11.02 -22.44 8.77
CA CYS A 49 10.90 -21.07 8.29
C CYS A 49 11.98 -20.17 8.88
N ARG A 50 13.03 -19.92 8.10
CA ARG A 50 14.10 -18.98 8.44
C ARG A 50 13.78 -17.58 7.92
N LYS A 51 14.35 -16.57 8.58
CA LYS A 51 14.36 -15.20 8.04
C LYS A 51 15.22 -15.16 6.78
N VAL A 52 14.79 -14.37 5.81
CA VAL A 52 15.60 -14.08 4.63
C VAL A 52 16.64 -13.05 5.05
N ASP A 53 17.91 -13.42 4.97
CA ASP A 53 19.02 -12.47 5.14
C ASP A 53 19.34 -11.91 3.76
N ASP A 54 18.41 -11.13 3.22
CA ASP A 54 18.67 -10.31 2.04
C ASP A 54 19.63 -9.21 2.48
N GLY A 55 20.93 -9.52 2.47
CA GLY A 55 21.96 -8.51 2.49
C GLY A 55 21.60 -7.45 1.47
N MET A 56 21.73 -6.17 1.82
CA MET A 56 21.58 -5.11 0.84
C MET A 56 22.72 -5.28 -0.17
N GLY A 57 22.47 -6.00 -1.25
CA GLY A 57 23.35 -6.02 -2.42
C GLY A 57 23.58 -4.60 -2.93
N GLU A 58 24.37 -4.43 -3.99
CA GLU A 58 24.58 -3.10 -4.58
C GLU A 58 23.24 -2.48 -5.01
N ARG A 59 22.67 -1.66 -4.13
CA ARG A 59 21.41 -0.96 -4.38
C ARG A 59 21.69 0.17 -5.34
N ARG A 60 21.04 0.16 -6.51
CA ARG A 60 21.00 1.34 -7.37
C ARG A 60 20.22 2.41 -6.62
N THR A 61 20.82 3.52 -6.22
CA THR A 61 20.11 4.58 -5.50
C THR A 61 20.40 5.95 -6.08
N ILE A 62 19.44 6.87 -5.92
CA ILE A 62 19.64 8.30 -6.21
C ILE A 62 19.66 9.11 -4.92
N GLU A 63 20.51 10.13 -4.88
CA GLU A 63 20.46 11.12 -3.82
C GLU A 63 19.32 12.11 -4.07
N TRP A 64 18.52 12.38 -3.04
CA TRP A 64 17.51 13.42 -3.10
C TRP A 64 18.09 14.75 -2.62
N LYS A 65 18.39 15.65 -3.57
CA LYS A 65 18.96 16.98 -3.29
C LYS A 65 18.04 18.10 -3.79
N PRO A 66 16.93 18.39 -3.07
CA PRO A 66 15.98 19.42 -3.50
C PRO A 66 16.62 20.79 -3.73
N LYS A 67 16.26 21.44 -4.84
CA LYS A 67 16.56 22.86 -5.08
C LYS A 67 15.71 23.73 -4.15
N LYS A 68 16.30 24.81 -3.65
CA LYS A 68 15.61 25.77 -2.77
C LYS A 68 14.36 26.33 -3.46
N ASN A 69 13.24 26.37 -2.74
CA ASN A 69 11.95 26.88 -3.19
C ASN A 69 11.36 26.16 -4.42
N LYS A 70 11.83 24.96 -4.78
CA LYS A 70 11.25 24.15 -5.85
C LYS A 70 10.43 23.02 -5.23
N TYR A 71 9.13 23.03 -5.50
CA TYR A 71 8.17 22.10 -4.91
C TYR A 71 7.59 21.17 -5.97
N LEU A 72 7.35 19.93 -5.57
CA LEU A 72 6.49 18.97 -6.27
C LEU A 72 5.24 18.78 -5.39
N PHE A 73 4.09 19.25 -5.85
CA PHE A 73 2.80 19.04 -5.21
C PHE A 73 2.27 17.65 -5.61
N ALA A 74 2.15 16.74 -4.65
CA ALA A 74 1.64 15.40 -4.92
C ALA A 74 0.13 15.39 -5.06
N ILE A 75 -0.34 14.49 -5.94
CA ILE A 75 -1.75 14.15 -6.08
C ILE A 75 -1.85 12.64 -5.93
N CYS A 76 -2.54 12.18 -4.90
CA CYS A 76 -2.81 10.77 -4.66
C CYS A 76 -4.25 10.67 -4.20
N VAL A 77 -5.13 10.29 -5.12
CA VAL A 77 -6.60 10.32 -4.93
C VAL A 77 -7.26 8.99 -5.34
N SER A 78 -6.46 8.03 -5.79
CA SER A 78 -6.93 6.75 -6.30
C SER A 78 -6.84 5.66 -5.24
N GLY A 79 -7.95 4.95 -5.04
CA GLY A 79 -8.00 3.70 -4.29
C GLY A 79 -8.02 3.87 -2.77
N GLN A 80 -7.48 2.89 -2.05
CA GLN A 80 -7.48 2.85 -0.59
C GLN A 80 -6.07 3.16 -0.05
N MET A 81 -5.86 2.97 1.25
CA MET A 81 -4.59 3.15 1.96
C MET A 81 -3.35 2.72 1.15
N SER A 82 -3.25 1.46 0.71
CA SER A 82 -2.05 0.99 -0.01
C SER A 82 -1.81 1.71 -1.33
N ASN A 83 -2.88 2.07 -2.03
CA ASN A 83 -2.77 2.80 -3.28
C ASN A 83 -2.19 4.20 -3.04
N HIS A 84 -2.62 4.86 -1.96
CA HIS A 84 -2.10 6.15 -1.52
C HIS A 84 -0.62 6.08 -1.13
N LEU A 85 -0.19 5.06 -0.39
CA LEU A 85 1.22 4.87 -0.03
C LEU A 85 2.09 4.62 -1.26
N ILE A 86 1.67 3.73 -2.17
CA ILE A 86 2.39 3.46 -3.42
C ILE A 86 2.47 4.73 -4.28
N CYS A 87 1.37 5.50 -4.35
CA CYS A 87 1.36 6.78 -5.05
C CYS A 87 2.35 7.77 -4.42
N LEU A 88 2.37 7.88 -3.08
CA LEU A 88 3.28 8.76 -2.36
C LEU A 88 4.75 8.36 -2.60
N GLU A 89 5.08 7.07 -2.53
CA GLU A 89 6.44 6.55 -2.79
C GLU A 89 6.91 6.89 -4.21
N LYS A 90 6.03 6.76 -5.21
CA LYS A 90 6.33 7.17 -6.59
C LYS A 90 6.53 8.68 -6.72
N HIS A 91 5.75 9.48 -5.97
CA HIS A 91 5.97 10.93 -5.91
C HIS A 91 7.30 11.29 -5.23
N MET A 92 7.72 10.55 -4.20
CA MET A 92 9.05 10.73 -3.58
C MET A 92 10.16 10.42 -4.58
N PHE A 93 10.03 9.35 -5.36
CA PHE A 93 10.95 9.03 -6.43
C PHE A 93 11.02 10.14 -7.50
N PHE A 94 9.87 10.63 -7.96
CA PHE A 94 9.81 11.73 -8.93
C PHE A 94 10.37 13.03 -8.36
N ALA A 95 10.08 13.37 -7.11
CA ALA A 95 10.62 14.55 -6.45
C ALA A 95 12.15 14.49 -6.34
N ALA A 96 12.71 13.30 -6.09
CA ALA A 96 14.15 13.09 -6.08
C ALA A 96 14.78 13.28 -7.46
N LEU A 97 14.20 12.66 -8.50
CA LEU A 97 14.67 12.82 -9.89
C LEU A 97 14.66 14.29 -10.34
N LEU A 98 13.61 15.02 -9.98
CA LEU A 98 13.41 16.42 -10.38
C LEU A 98 14.09 17.42 -9.42
N ASN A 99 14.74 16.94 -8.36
CA ASN A 99 15.34 17.75 -7.30
C ASN A 99 14.35 18.78 -6.72
N ARG A 100 13.17 18.32 -6.31
CA ARG A 100 12.10 19.13 -5.71
C ARG A 100 11.80 18.68 -4.28
N ILE A 101 11.35 19.60 -3.44
CA ILE A 101 10.75 19.30 -2.13
C ILE A 101 9.36 18.76 -2.40
N LEU A 102 9.03 17.59 -1.88
CA LEU A 102 7.71 17.00 -2.03
C LEU A 102 6.73 17.62 -1.02
N VAL A 103 5.58 18.07 -1.49
CA VAL A 103 4.47 18.52 -0.64
C VAL A 103 3.50 17.34 -0.46
N ILE A 104 3.33 16.91 0.80
CA ILE A 104 2.35 15.88 1.16
C ILE A 104 0.93 16.45 0.97
N PRO A 105 0.00 15.72 0.32
CA PRO A 105 -1.35 16.22 0.07
C PRO A 105 -2.11 16.56 1.35
N SER A 106 -2.97 17.58 1.29
CA SER A 106 -3.84 17.94 2.42
C SER A 106 -4.92 16.89 2.65
N SER A 107 -5.19 16.58 3.92
CA SER A 107 -6.29 15.70 4.35
C SER A 107 -7.68 16.18 3.92
N LYS A 108 -7.83 17.48 3.62
CA LYS A 108 -9.07 18.07 3.10
C LYS A 108 -9.37 17.65 1.66
N VAL A 109 -8.40 17.11 0.92
CA VAL A 109 -8.60 16.63 -0.45
C VAL A 109 -9.07 15.19 -0.44
N ASP A 110 -8.34 14.32 0.24
CA ASP A 110 -8.67 12.89 0.30
C ASP A 110 -8.13 12.20 1.56
N TYR A 111 -6.80 12.11 1.68
CA TYR A 111 -6.15 11.17 2.60
C TYR A 111 -5.35 11.88 3.71
N GLN A 112 -5.46 11.41 4.97
CA GLN A 112 -4.83 12.04 6.13
C GLN A 112 -3.51 11.35 6.52
N TYR A 113 -2.42 11.71 5.83
CA TYR A 113 -1.10 11.09 6.00
C TYR A 113 -0.48 11.29 7.39
N ASP A 114 -0.68 12.44 8.02
CA ASP A 114 -0.12 12.82 9.33
C ASP A 114 -0.61 11.93 10.49
N ARG A 115 -1.79 11.31 10.35
CA ARG A 115 -2.30 10.35 11.36
C ARG A 115 -1.62 8.99 11.28
N VAL A 116 -1.22 8.60 10.07
CA VAL A 116 -0.80 7.23 9.78
C VAL A 116 0.69 7.09 9.56
N LEU A 117 1.39 8.15 9.14
CA LEU A 117 2.82 8.15 8.84
C LEU A 117 3.60 9.07 9.76
N ASP A 118 4.84 8.69 10.04
CA ASP A 118 5.81 9.59 10.65
C ASP A 118 6.50 10.44 9.55
N ILE A 119 5.95 11.63 9.27
CA ILE A 119 6.48 12.53 8.23
C ILE A 119 7.84 13.12 8.63
N GLU A 120 8.07 13.31 9.93
CA GLU A 120 9.34 13.82 10.45
C GLU A 120 10.46 12.80 10.22
N HIS A 121 10.20 11.53 10.51
CA HIS A 121 11.11 10.42 10.23
C HIS A 121 11.60 10.42 8.77
N ILE A 122 10.74 10.70 7.79
CA ILE A 122 11.16 10.80 6.38
C ILE A 122 12.32 11.80 6.23
N ASN A 123 12.15 13.03 6.75
CA ASN A 123 13.19 14.06 6.67
C ASN A 123 14.46 13.68 7.45
N GLU A 124 14.30 13.06 8.62
CA GLU A 124 15.43 12.55 9.41
C GLU A 124 16.23 11.51 8.64
N CYS A 125 15.58 10.62 7.88
CA CYS A 125 16.22 9.60 7.05
C CYS A 125 17.12 10.15 5.95
N PHE A 126 16.82 11.34 5.43
CA PHE A 126 17.66 12.04 4.45
C PHE A 126 18.61 13.06 5.08
N GLY A 127 18.46 13.33 6.38
CA GLY A 127 19.23 14.35 7.11
C GLY A 127 19.02 15.77 6.60
N ARG A 128 17.92 16.01 5.88
CA ARG A 128 17.56 17.31 5.29
C ARG A 128 16.06 17.35 5.01
N LYS A 129 15.51 18.55 4.84
CA LYS A 129 14.10 18.73 4.48
C LYS A 129 13.87 18.37 3.00
N VAL A 130 13.27 17.22 2.76
CA VAL A 130 12.87 16.71 1.44
C VAL A 130 11.35 16.64 1.26
N VAL A 131 10.62 16.48 2.37
CA VAL A 131 9.16 16.52 2.42
C VAL A 131 8.68 17.65 3.32
N VAL A 132 7.53 18.24 2.97
CA VAL A 132 6.79 19.22 3.77
C VAL A 132 5.31 18.86 3.80
N THR A 133 4.60 19.21 4.87
CA THR A 133 3.13 19.12 4.87
C THR A 133 2.51 20.19 3.98
N PHE A 134 1.23 20.03 3.65
CA PHE A 134 0.49 21.07 2.94
C PHE A 134 0.48 22.39 3.73
N GLU A 135 0.31 22.32 5.05
CA GLU A 135 0.25 23.49 5.93
C GLU A 135 1.59 24.24 5.97
N GLU A 136 2.71 23.52 6.07
CA GLU A 136 4.06 24.12 5.98
C GLU A 136 4.31 24.76 4.61
N PHE A 137 3.85 24.12 3.53
CA PHE A 137 3.92 24.68 2.19
C PHE A 137 3.08 25.95 2.08
N ALA A 138 1.86 25.94 2.61
CA ALA A 138 0.96 27.10 2.60
C ALA A 138 1.55 28.27 3.39
N GLU A 139 2.14 28.01 4.55
CA GLU A 139 2.84 29.02 5.34
C GLU A 139 4.04 29.61 4.57
N ALA A 140 4.83 28.75 3.92
CA ALA A 140 5.97 29.18 3.13
C ALA A 140 5.57 30.03 1.90
N LYS A 141 4.43 29.73 1.27
CA LYS A 141 3.89 30.49 0.12
C LYS A 141 3.05 31.70 0.51
N LYS A 142 2.58 31.78 1.75
CA LYS A 142 1.65 32.82 2.21
C LYS A 142 0.43 32.86 1.27
N ASN A 143 0.12 34.03 0.70
CA ASN A 143 -1.01 34.22 -0.22
C ASN A 143 -0.72 33.80 -1.67
N HIS A 144 0.48 33.29 -1.99
CA HIS A 144 0.87 32.87 -3.35
C HIS A 144 0.70 31.36 -3.55
N MET A 145 -0.51 30.86 -3.25
CA MET A 145 -0.88 29.44 -3.41
C MET A 145 -1.23 29.14 -4.87
N HIS A 146 -0.22 29.14 -5.74
CA HIS A 146 -0.37 28.86 -7.17
C HIS A 146 0.44 27.63 -7.57
N ILE A 147 -0.18 26.76 -8.37
CA ILE A 147 0.51 25.68 -9.09
C ILE A 147 0.86 26.23 -10.47
N ASP A 148 2.15 26.34 -10.79
CA ASP A 148 2.59 26.92 -12.07
C ASP A 148 2.26 25.97 -13.24
N ARG A 149 2.49 24.67 -13.04
CA ARG A 149 2.16 23.63 -14.03
C ARG A 149 1.57 22.40 -13.37
N PHE A 150 0.58 21.82 -14.05
CA PHE A 150 -0.06 20.59 -13.62
C PHE A 150 -0.02 19.56 -14.74
N ILE A 151 0.88 18.59 -14.61
CA ILE A 151 1.16 17.60 -15.63
C ILE A 151 0.54 16.26 -15.23
N CYS A 152 -0.33 15.71 -16.06
CA CYS A 152 -0.95 14.42 -15.85
C CYS A 152 -0.06 13.31 -16.40
N TYR A 153 0.45 12.42 -15.53
CA TYR A 153 1.09 11.19 -15.98
C TYR A 153 0.10 10.35 -16.80
N VAL A 154 -1.12 10.19 -16.28
CA VAL A 154 -2.22 9.49 -16.95
C VAL A 154 -3.25 10.49 -17.49
N SER A 155 -3.66 10.30 -18.75
CA SER A 155 -4.69 11.12 -19.41
C SER A 155 -6.07 10.49 -19.47
N SER A 156 -6.19 9.16 -19.31
CA SER A 156 -7.42 8.39 -19.50
C SER A 156 -7.59 7.33 -18.41
N PRO A 157 -8.81 7.10 -17.88
CA PRO A 157 -10.10 7.66 -18.29
C PRO A 157 -10.35 9.11 -17.84
N GLN A 158 -9.66 9.55 -16.79
CA GLN A 158 -9.76 10.89 -16.24
C GLN A 158 -8.35 11.53 -16.21
N PRO A 159 -8.16 12.74 -16.76
CA PRO A 159 -6.88 13.44 -16.69
C PRO A 159 -6.42 13.60 -15.24
N CYS A 160 -5.18 13.17 -14.95
CA CYS A 160 -4.57 13.23 -13.62
C CYS A 160 -5.31 12.46 -12.51
N TYR A 161 -6.39 11.73 -12.84
CA TYR A 161 -7.39 11.25 -11.88
C TYR A 161 -8.05 12.31 -11.00
N VAL A 162 -7.95 13.58 -11.40
CA VAL A 162 -8.59 14.68 -10.69
C VAL A 162 -9.96 14.91 -11.31
N ASP A 163 -11.01 14.51 -10.60
CA ASP A 163 -12.38 14.84 -10.97
C ASP A 163 -12.81 16.24 -10.49
N ASP A 164 -14.06 16.61 -10.79
CA ASP A 164 -14.61 17.91 -10.42
C ASP A 164 -14.66 18.14 -8.90
N GLU A 165 -14.82 17.07 -8.10
CA GLU A 165 -14.87 17.17 -6.64
C GLU A 165 -13.47 17.45 -6.09
N HIS A 166 -12.48 16.67 -6.50
CA HIS A 166 -11.07 16.88 -6.12
C HIS A 166 -10.57 18.25 -6.57
N ALA A 167 -10.91 18.67 -7.79
CA ALA A 167 -10.58 20.02 -8.28
C ALA A 167 -11.22 21.12 -7.42
N LYS A 168 -12.48 20.96 -6.99
CA LYS A 168 -13.16 21.89 -6.08
C LYS A 168 -12.51 21.92 -4.71
N LYS A 169 -12.16 20.76 -4.14
CA LYS A 169 -11.47 20.67 -2.84
C LYS A 169 -10.12 21.39 -2.89
N LEU A 170 -9.31 21.13 -3.93
CA LEU A 170 -8.03 21.81 -4.13
C LEU A 170 -8.20 23.33 -4.24
N LYS A 171 -9.17 23.82 -5.02
CA LYS A 171 -9.49 25.27 -5.08
C LYS A 171 -9.97 25.82 -3.74
N GLY A 172 -10.72 25.04 -2.98
CA GLY A 172 -11.18 25.38 -1.62
C GLY A 172 -10.03 25.54 -0.61
N LEU A 173 -8.85 25.01 -0.90
CA LEU A 173 -7.61 25.25 -0.15
C LEU A 173 -6.90 26.57 -0.54
N GLY A 174 -7.49 27.35 -1.44
CA GLY A 174 -6.89 28.57 -1.97
C GLY A 174 -5.88 28.32 -3.10
N LEU A 175 -5.77 27.08 -3.61
CA LEU A 175 -4.88 26.78 -4.73
C LEU A 175 -5.47 27.28 -6.06
N SER A 176 -4.69 28.08 -6.77
CA SER A 176 -4.92 28.34 -8.19
C SER A 176 -4.37 27.17 -9.01
N ILE A 177 -5.28 26.46 -9.68
CA ILE A 177 -5.00 25.26 -10.47
C ILE A 177 -4.97 25.65 -11.96
N PRO A 178 -3.86 25.43 -12.67
CA PRO A 178 -3.76 25.72 -14.09
C PRO A 178 -4.49 24.66 -14.91
N LYS A 179 -4.43 24.78 -16.24
CA LYS A 179 -4.96 23.73 -17.11
C LYS A 179 -4.17 22.43 -16.90
N LEU A 180 -4.89 21.32 -16.88
CA LEU A 180 -4.29 19.98 -16.84
C LEU A 180 -3.62 19.65 -18.18
N GLU A 181 -2.33 19.35 -18.16
CA GLU A 181 -1.51 19.04 -19.32
C GLU A 181 -1.15 17.55 -19.34
N PRO A 182 -1.55 16.77 -20.36
CA PRO A 182 -1.13 15.38 -20.43
C PRO A 182 0.38 15.26 -20.71
N ALA A 183 1.08 14.47 -19.91
CA ALA A 183 2.46 14.09 -20.18
C ALA A 183 2.54 13.29 -21.50
N TRP A 184 1.63 12.32 -21.61
CA TRP A 184 1.44 11.45 -22.76
C TRP A 184 -0.04 11.12 -22.94
N VAL A 185 -0.40 10.53 -24.07
CA VAL A 185 -1.69 9.82 -24.23
C VAL A 185 -1.54 8.46 -23.57
N GLU A 186 -1.82 8.42 -22.28
CA GLU A 186 -1.62 7.27 -21.40
C GLU A 186 -2.95 6.83 -20.79
N ASN A 187 -3.20 5.52 -20.79
CA ASN A 187 -4.41 4.88 -20.27
C ASN A 187 -4.03 3.90 -19.18
N VAL A 188 -4.69 3.99 -18.03
CA VAL A 188 -4.47 3.08 -16.90
C VAL A 188 -4.64 1.60 -17.22
N LYS A 189 -5.48 1.23 -18.19
CA LYS A 189 -5.74 -0.18 -18.50
C LYS A 189 -4.52 -0.85 -19.11
N GLU A 190 -3.69 -0.06 -19.80
CA GLU A 190 -2.49 -0.48 -20.51
C GLU A 190 -1.36 0.52 -20.24
N PRO A 191 -0.87 0.60 -18.98
CA PRO A 191 0.17 1.55 -18.63
C PRO A 191 1.47 1.16 -19.35
N LYS A 192 2.06 2.11 -20.06
CA LYS A 192 3.34 1.91 -20.73
C LYS A 192 4.48 2.01 -19.72
N LYS A 193 5.42 1.07 -19.83
CA LYS A 193 6.71 1.15 -19.15
C LYS A 193 7.45 2.41 -19.57
N ARG A 194 7.92 3.17 -18.58
CA ARG A 194 8.71 4.40 -18.78
C ARG A 194 10.06 4.30 -18.11
N THR A 195 11.06 4.94 -18.72
CA THR A 195 12.40 5.08 -18.15
C THR A 195 12.55 6.39 -17.36
N VAL A 196 13.58 6.48 -16.53
CA VAL A 196 13.92 7.74 -15.83
C VAL A 196 14.22 8.88 -16.78
N GLU A 197 14.85 8.60 -17.93
CA GLU A 197 15.20 9.62 -18.92
C GLU A 197 13.92 10.22 -19.53
N GLU A 198 12.92 9.40 -19.86
CA GLU A 198 11.63 9.86 -20.36
C GLU A 198 10.89 10.71 -19.31
N VAL A 199 10.86 10.26 -18.05
CA VAL A 199 10.25 11.01 -16.95
C VAL A 199 10.98 12.34 -16.76
N THR A 200 12.31 12.33 -16.68
CA THR A 200 13.10 13.54 -16.48
C THR A 200 12.90 14.52 -17.64
N ALA A 201 12.94 14.05 -18.89
CA ALA A 201 12.72 14.89 -20.06
C ALA A 201 11.32 15.53 -20.08
N LYS A 202 10.29 14.83 -19.59
CA LYS A 202 8.91 15.31 -19.65
C LYS A 202 8.51 16.21 -18.48
N PHE A 203 9.00 15.91 -17.28
CA PHE A 203 8.57 16.59 -16.05
C PHE A 203 9.61 17.59 -15.52
N SER A 204 10.81 17.65 -16.08
CA SER A 204 11.76 18.71 -15.73
C SER A 204 11.19 20.08 -16.08
N SER A 205 11.22 20.97 -15.10
CA SER A 205 10.82 22.35 -15.25
C SER A 205 11.59 23.21 -14.24
N ASP A 206 11.77 24.48 -14.58
CA ASP A 206 12.26 25.50 -13.67
C ASP A 206 11.12 26.22 -12.93
N ASP A 207 9.88 25.75 -13.03
CA ASP A 207 8.75 26.30 -12.27
C ASP A 207 8.94 26.15 -10.76
N GLU A 208 8.35 27.05 -9.99
CA GLU A 208 8.44 27.05 -8.53
C GLU A 208 7.63 25.90 -7.93
N VAL A 209 6.40 25.70 -8.40
CA VAL A 209 5.46 24.68 -7.95
C VAL A 209 4.99 23.87 -9.16
N LEU A 210 5.50 22.64 -9.26
CA LEU A 210 5.03 21.65 -10.21
C LEU A 210 4.04 20.73 -9.51
N SER A 211 2.92 20.41 -10.15
CA SER A 211 2.03 19.32 -9.74
C SER A 211 2.09 18.20 -10.75
N ILE A 212 2.17 16.96 -10.27
CA ILE A 212 2.02 15.78 -11.10
C ILE A 212 0.77 15.05 -10.63
N GLY A 213 -0.08 14.65 -11.59
CA GLY A 213 -1.30 13.90 -11.29
C GLY A 213 -1.02 12.53 -10.66
N ASP A 214 -2.09 11.82 -10.32
CA ASP A 214 -1.99 10.54 -9.64
C ASP A 214 -0.99 9.57 -10.29
N LEU A 215 -0.03 9.10 -9.49
CA LEU A 215 1.07 8.22 -9.91
C LEU A 215 0.84 6.75 -9.53
N PHE A 216 -0.28 6.39 -8.90
CA PHE A 216 -0.54 5.00 -8.49
C PHE A 216 -0.37 4.02 -9.67
N TYR A 217 -0.86 4.39 -10.84
CA TYR A 217 -0.79 3.57 -12.06
C TYR A 217 0.50 3.76 -12.90
N ALA A 218 1.43 4.62 -12.48
CA ALA A 218 2.64 4.85 -13.23
C ALA A 218 3.54 3.60 -13.26
N ASP A 219 3.87 3.10 -14.45
CA ASP A 219 4.80 1.99 -14.64
C ASP A 219 6.18 2.54 -15.02
N VAL A 220 6.94 2.96 -14.00
CA VAL A 220 8.27 3.56 -14.16
C VAL A 220 9.28 2.70 -13.44
N GLU A 221 10.26 2.15 -14.17
CA GLU A 221 11.43 1.47 -13.60
C GLU A 221 11.07 0.51 -12.45
N LYS A 222 10.02 -0.30 -12.64
CA LYS A 222 9.33 -1.04 -11.57
C LYS A 222 10.28 -1.83 -10.68
N GLU A 223 11.24 -2.53 -11.27
CA GLU A 223 12.23 -3.33 -10.52
C GLU A 223 13.12 -2.46 -9.63
N TRP A 224 13.54 -1.30 -10.13
CA TRP A 224 14.36 -0.36 -9.38
C TRP A 224 13.56 0.33 -8.28
N VAL A 225 12.35 0.80 -8.58
CA VAL A 225 11.48 1.48 -7.60
C VAL A 225 11.03 0.53 -6.48
N MET A 226 10.78 -0.75 -6.81
CA MET A 226 10.29 -1.75 -5.86
C MET A 226 11.41 -2.56 -5.18
N GLN A 227 12.68 -2.21 -5.40
CA GLN A 227 13.78 -2.92 -4.75
C GLN A 227 13.73 -2.78 -3.23
N PRO A 228 14.28 -3.73 -2.45
CA PRO A 228 14.39 -3.61 -1.00
C PRO A 228 15.12 -2.34 -0.56
N GLY A 229 14.54 -1.59 0.39
CA GLY A 229 15.04 -0.29 0.83
C GLY A 229 14.80 0.85 -0.16
N GLY A 230 14.09 0.62 -1.27
CA GLY A 230 13.67 1.63 -2.23
C GLY A 230 14.80 2.26 -3.07
N PRO A 231 14.45 3.15 -4.02
CA PRO A 231 15.39 3.74 -4.99
C PRO A 231 16.14 4.96 -4.45
N LEU A 232 15.83 5.43 -3.24
CA LEU A 232 16.36 6.67 -2.68
C LEU A 232 17.49 6.37 -1.70
N ALA A 233 18.58 7.14 -1.73
CA ALA A 233 19.67 6.99 -0.78
C ALA A 233 19.29 7.61 0.58
N HIS A 234 19.25 6.80 1.65
CA HIS A 234 18.90 7.22 3.01
C HIS A 234 19.69 6.44 4.08
N LYS A 235 19.73 6.95 5.32
CA LYS A 235 20.42 6.29 6.45
C LYS A 235 19.52 5.38 7.30
N CYS A 236 18.21 5.50 7.17
CA CYS A 236 17.25 4.70 7.94
C CYS A 236 17.14 3.25 7.46
N LYS A 237 16.46 2.42 8.25
CA LYS A 237 16.07 1.07 7.84
C LYS A 237 14.95 1.09 6.79
N THR A 238 13.95 1.94 7.01
CA THR A 238 12.90 2.25 6.03
C THR A 238 12.61 3.75 6.05
N ILE A 239 12.13 4.31 4.94
CA ILE A 239 11.80 5.73 4.83
C ILE A 239 10.38 6.01 5.33
N ILE A 240 9.42 5.16 4.98
CA ILE A 240 8.03 5.32 5.36
C ILE A 240 7.73 4.40 6.54
N GLU A 241 7.50 5.00 7.69
CA GLU A 241 7.11 4.30 8.91
C GLU A 241 5.68 4.68 9.33
N PRO A 242 4.93 3.73 9.93
CA PRO A 242 3.68 4.08 10.58
C PRO A 242 3.95 5.07 11.71
N SER A 243 2.97 5.92 12.04
CA SER A 243 3.08 6.85 13.16
C SER A 243 3.44 6.09 14.45
N ARG A 244 4.19 6.74 15.34
CA ARG A 244 4.65 6.10 16.59
C ARG A 244 3.51 5.53 17.42
N LEU A 245 2.32 6.13 17.38
CA LEU A 245 1.13 5.62 18.06
C LEU A 245 0.68 4.28 17.49
N ILE A 246 0.67 4.13 16.15
CA ILE A 246 0.31 2.88 15.48
C ILE A 246 1.36 1.80 15.76
N LEU A 247 2.65 2.13 15.64
CA LEU A 247 3.74 1.20 15.90
C LEU A 247 3.69 0.63 17.32
N LEU A 248 3.54 1.49 18.32
CA LEU A 248 3.44 1.06 19.72
C LEU A 248 2.16 0.27 20.00
N THR A 249 1.06 0.61 19.33
CA THR A 249 -0.21 -0.14 19.44
C THR A 249 -0.08 -1.54 18.85
N ALA A 250 0.56 -1.68 17.69
CA ALA A 250 0.87 -2.98 17.10
C ALA A 250 1.72 -3.84 18.04
N GLN A 251 2.77 -3.27 18.62
CA GLN A 251 3.63 -3.95 19.59
C GLN A 251 2.85 -4.43 20.82
N ARG A 252 1.95 -3.60 21.35
CA ARG A 252 1.08 -3.97 22.48
C ARG A 252 0.10 -5.07 22.11
N PHE A 253 -0.48 -5.03 20.91
CA PHE A 253 -1.35 -6.08 20.42
C PHE A 253 -0.60 -7.41 20.33
N ILE A 254 0.59 -7.40 19.70
CA ILE A 254 1.46 -8.57 19.60
C ILE A 254 1.82 -9.10 21.00
N GLN A 255 2.25 -8.23 21.92
CA GLN A 255 2.58 -8.60 23.29
C GLN A 255 1.39 -9.24 24.03
N THR A 256 0.16 -8.77 23.76
CA THR A 256 -1.04 -9.22 24.48
C THR A 256 -1.59 -10.54 23.94
N PHE A 257 -1.65 -10.69 22.61
CA PHE A 257 -2.42 -11.78 21.99
C PHE A 257 -1.59 -12.79 21.18
N LEU A 258 -0.42 -12.40 20.68
CA LEU A 258 0.29 -13.17 19.64
C LEU A 258 1.62 -13.75 20.12
N GLY A 259 2.36 -13.00 20.93
CA GLY A 259 3.75 -13.34 21.26
C GLY A 259 4.70 -13.09 20.08
N LYS A 260 5.96 -13.52 20.24
CA LYS A 260 7.04 -13.23 19.28
C LYS A 260 6.95 -14.05 17.98
N ASP A 261 6.40 -15.26 18.07
CA ASP A 261 6.32 -16.21 16.95
C ASP A 261 4.84 -16.34 16.56
N PHE A 262 4.45 -15.63 15.50
CA PHE A 262 3.11 -15.68 14.93
C PHE A 262 3.15 -15.59 13.42
N ILE A 263 2.13 -16.16 12.78
CA ILE A 263 1.87 -16.01 11.34
C ILE A 263 0.88 -14.86 11.18
N ALA A 264 1.08 -14.00 10.19
CA ALA A 264 0.03 -13.08 9.77
C ALA A 264 -0.60 -13.58 8.47
N LEU A 265 -1.92 -13.58 8.43
CA LEU A 265 -2.72 -13.96 7.27
C LEU A 265 -3.52 -12.74 6.82
N HIS A 266 -3.29 -12.30 5.59
CA HIS A 266 -4.18 -11.37 4.91
C HIS A 266 -5.22 -12.14 4.10
N PHE A 267 -6.42 -12.28 4.65
CA PHE A 267 -7.53 -12.99 4.03
C PHE A 267 -8.50 -11.99 3.38
N ARG A 268 -8.30 -11.68 2.10
CA ARG A 268 -9.10 -10.70 1.35
C ARG A 268 -10.34 -11.35 0.72
N ARG A 269 -11.53 -10.84 1.05
CA ARG A 269 -12.83 -11.40 0.64
C ARG A 269 -13.77 -10.36 0.04
N HIS A 270 -13.98 -9.22 0.70
CA HIS A 270 -14.99 -8.24 0.29
C HIS A 270 -14.70 -7.64 -1.10
N GLY A 271 -15.67 -7.78 -2.03
CA GLY A 271 -15.53 -7.37 -3.42
C GLY A 271 -14.47 -8.16 -4.23
N PHE A 272 -13.74 -9.07 -3.57
CA PHE A 272 -12.58 -9.75 -4.14
C PHE A 272 -12.95 -10.96 -4.97
N LEU A 273 -14.08 -11.61 -4.68
CA LEU A 273 -14.61 -12.70 -5.50
C LEU A 273 -14.79 -12.28 -6.96
N LYS A 274 -15.49 -11.16 -7.18
CA LYS A 274 -15.71 -10.61 -8.54
C LYS A 274 -14.40 -10.24 -9.22
N PHE A 275 -13.49 -9.65 -8.46
CA PHE A 275 -12.15 -9.31 -8.96
C PHE A 275 -11.40 -10.56 -9.41
N CYS A 276 -11.23 -11.54 -8.52
CA CYS A 276 -10.49 -12.75 -8.84
C CYS A 276 -11.13 -13.58 -9.95
N ASN A 277 -12.46 -13.67 -10.04
CA ASN A 277 -13.11 -14.43 -11.11
C ASN A 277 -12.97 -13.80 -12.50
N ALA A 278 -12.58 -12.52 -12.60
CA ALA A 278 -12.21 -11.91 -13.87
C ALA A 278 -10.80 -12.28 -14.34
N LYS A 279 -10.01 -12.98 -13.51
CA LYS A 279 -8.69 -13.51 -13.87
C LYS A 279 -8.78 -14.98 -14.27
N GLN A 280 -7.84 -15.40 -15.11
CA GLN A 280 -7.72 -16.79 -15.57
C GLN A 280 -6.32 -17.31 -15.24
N PRO A 281 -6.17 -18.21 -14.26
CA PRO A 281 -7.23 -18.74 -13.37
C PRO A 281 -7.62 -17.75 -12.25
N SER A 282 -8.74 -18.03 -11.56
CA SER A 282 -9.20 -17.20 -10.45
C SER A 282 -8.20 -17.21 -9.29
N CYS A 283 -8.09 -16.09 -8.58
CA CYS A 283 -7.30 -15.98 -7.34
C CYS A 283 -8.11 -16.17 -6.05
N PHE A 284 -9.39 -16.56 -6.14
CA PHE A 284 -10.28 -16.66 -4.98
C PHE A 284 -10.45 -18.11 -4.53
N PHE A 285 -9.83 -18.46 -3.41
CA PHE A 285 -9.88 -19.82 -2.88
C PHE A 285 -11.13 -20.05 -2.00
N PRO A 286 -11.85 -21.17 -2.17
CA PRO A 286 -12.88 -21.61 -1.22
C PRO A 286 -12.29 -21.79 0.19
N ILE A 287 -13.09 -21.51 1.23
CA ILE A 287 -12.64 -21.55 2.62
C ILE A 287 -12.04 -22.92 3.02
N PRO A 288 -12.61 -24.09 2.63
CA PRO A 288 -12.00 -25.38 2.96
C PRO A 288 -10.60 -25.57 2.36
N GLN A 289 -10.40 -25.11 1.12
CA GLN A 289 -9.08 -25.17 0.48
C GLN A 289 -8.11 -24.21 1.14
N ALA A 290 -8.53 -22.96 1.39
CA ALA A 290 -7.73 -21.96 2.08
C ALA A 290 -7.26 -22.45 3.45
N ALA A 291 -8.16 -23.04 4.26
CA ALA A 291 -7.85 -23.60 5.57
C ALA A 291 -6.76 -24.70 5.50
N ASN A 292 -6.82 -25.58 4.50
CA ASN A 292 -5.80 -26.60 4.27
C ASN A 292 -4.43 -25.98 3.90
N CYS A 293 -4.41 -24.99 3.01
CA CYS A 293 -3.18 -24.27 2.66
C CYS A 293 -2.56 -23.57 3.87
N ILE A 294 -3.37 -22.85 4.65
CA ILE A 294 -2.93 -22.16 5.88
C ILE A 294 -2.37 -23.16 6.89
N SER A 295 -3.03 -24.30 7.08
CA SER A 295 -2.58 -25.33 8.04
C SER A 295 -1.21 -25.91 7.65
N ARG A 296 -0.95 -26.12 6.35
CA ARG A 296 0.38 -26.53 5.87
C ARG A 296 1.46 -25.49 6.13
N VAL A 297 1.15 -24.19 6.02
CA VAL A 297 2.10 -23.12 6.38
C VAL A 297 2.37 -23.13 7.88
N ALA A 298 1.31 -23.27 8.68
CA ALA A 298 1.41 -23.32 10.14
C ALA A 298 2.26 -24.50 10.62
N GLU A 299 2.11 -25.66 9.98
CA GLU A 299 2.96 -26.84 10.20
C GLU A 299 4.43 -26.54 9.89
N ARG A 300 4.74 -25.96 8.71
CA ARG A 300 6.11 -25.60 8.32
C ARG A 300 6.74 -24.55 9.24
N ALA A 301 5.96 -23.57 9.68
CA ALA A 301 6.41 -22.49 10.55
C ALA A 301 6.55 -22.91 12.01
N ASN A 302 5.90 -24.02 12.41
CA ASN A 302 5.82 -24.48 13.79
C ASN A 302 5.36 -23.38 14.75
N THR A 303 4.32 -22.65 14.33
CA THR A 303 3.86 -21.44 15.00
C THR A 303 2.47 -21.65 15.62
N PRO A 304 2.24 -21.24 16.88
CA PRO A 304 1.03 -21.63 17.61
C PRO A 304 -0.20 -20.75 17.34
N VAL A 305 -0.05 -19.61 16.66
CA VAL A 305 -1.12 -18.61 16.50
C VAL A 305 -1.01 -17.88 15.15
N ILE A 306 -2.17 -17.54 14.59
CA ILE A 306 -2.30 -16.79 13.34
C ILE A 306 -3.04 -15.48 13.62
N TYR A 307 -2.42 -14.36 13.30
CA TYR A 307 -3.10 -13.07 13.20
C TYR A 307 -3.89 -13.00 11.89
N LEU A 308 -5.19 -12.71 11.98
CA LEU A 308 -6.09 -12.63 10.83
C LEU A 308 -6.42 -11.17 10.50
N SER A 309 -5.77 -10.63 9.47
CA SER A 309 -6.11 -9.35 8.85
C SER A 309 -7.10 -9.61 7.71
N THR A 310 -8.35 -9.18 7.85
CA THR A 310 -9.40 -9.56 6.90
C THR A 310 -10.53 -8.53 6.81
N ASP A 311 -11.20 -8.50 5.66
CA ASP A 311 -12.48 -7.83 5.43
C ASP A 311 -13.63 -8.83 5.21
N ALA A 312 -13.42 -10.09 5.58
CA ALA A 312 -14.40 -11.16 5.48
C ALA A 312 -15.54 -10.97 6.48
N ALA A 313 -16.72 -11.47 6.12
CA ALA A 313 -17.84 -11.54 7.05
C ALA A 313 -17.55 -12.53 8.18
N GLU A 314 -18.22 -12.35 9.33
CA GLU A 314 -18.04 -13.21 10.51
C GLU A 314 -18.26 -14.69 10.18
N SER A 315 -19.31 -15.02 9.42
CA SER A 315 -19.61 -16.38 8.96
C SER A 315 -18.48 -17.03 8.15
N GLU A 316 -17.73 -16.24 7.37
CA GLU A 316 -16.55 -16.74 6.64
C GLU A 316 -15.38 -16.99 7.59
N THR A 317 -15.15 -16.07 8.54
CA THR A 317 -14.06 -16.19 9.51
C THR A 317 -14.29 -17.32 10.51
N ASP A 318 -15.53 -17.57 10.91
CA ASP A 318 -15.91 -18.65 11.83
C ASP A 318 -15.71 -20.01 11.18
N LEU A 319 -16.13 -20.13 9.91
CA LEU A 319 -15.88 -21.34 9.13
C LEU A 319 -14.37 -21.56 8.96
N LEU A 320 -13.60 -20.52 8.60
CA LEU A 320 -12.15 -20.62 8.47
C LEU A 320 -11.48 -21.05 9.78
N GLN A 321 -11.91 -20.50 10.92
CA GLN A 321 -11.43 -20.86 12.26
C GLN A 321 -11.71 -22.32 12.58
N SER A 322 -12.89 -22.84 12.25
CA SER A 322 -13.24 -24.25 12.50
C SER A 322 -12.45 -25.24 11.64
N LEU A 323 -12.02 -24.84 10.44
CA LEU A 323 -11.37 -25.72 9.48
C LEU A 323 -9.84 -25.66 9.52
N THR A 324 -9.26 -24.61 10.11
CA THR A 324 -7.81 -24.46 10.22
C THR A 324 -7.31 -25.26 11.42
N MET A 325 -6.84 -26.48 11.15
CA MET A 325 -6.48 -27.48 12.16
C MET A 325 -5.09 -28.05 11.91
N LEU A 326 -4.36 -28.32 12.99
CA LEU A 326 -3.08 -29.00 12.98
C LEU A 326 -3.10 -30.10 14.04
N ASN A 327 -2.79 -31.34 13.65
CA ASN A 327 -2.80 -32.51 14.55
C ASN A 327 -4.09 -32.66 15.37
N GLY A 328 -5.24 -32.42 14.73
CA GLY A 328 -6.57 -32.53 15.36
C GLY A 328 -6.93 -31.41 16.33
N ARG A 329 -6.13 -30.34 16.40
CA ARG A 329 -6.43 -29.14 17.19
C ARG A 329 -6.62 -27.93 16.29
N THR A 330 -7.56 -27.07 16.63
CA THR A 330 -7.75 -25.79 15.93
C THR A 330 -6.55 -24.88 16.20
N ILE A 331 -6.06 -24.21 15.15
CA ILE A 331 -5.08 -23.14 15.29
C ILE A 331 -5.85 -21.85 15.58
N PRO A 332 -5.58 -21.12 16.67
CA PRO A 332 -6.24 -19.86 16.95
C PRO A 332 -6.01 -18.82 15.85
N LEU A 333 -7.10 -18.30 15.29
CA LEU A 333 -7.12 -17.15 14.38
C LEU A 333 -7.52 -15.91 15.18
N VAL A 334 -6.54 -15.08 15.51
CA VAL A 334 -6.73 -13.87 16.31
C VAL A 334 -7.02 -12.70 15.38
N LYS A 335 -8.23 -12.14 15.48
CA LYS A 335 -8.60 -10.84 14.88
C LYS A 335 -8.43 -9.74 15.91
N ARG A 336 -8.32 -8.48 15.47
CA ARG A 336 -8.50 -7.34 16.39
C ARG A 336 -9.90 -7.43 17.00
N PRO A 337 -10.04 -7.48 18.33
CA PRO A 337 -11.34 -7.54 18.96
C PRO A 337 -12.09 -6.23 18.73
N ALA A 338 -13.42 -6.29 18.80
CA ALA A 338 -14.22 -5.08 18.93
C ALA A 338 -13.79 -4.34 20.19
N ARG A 339 -13.83 -3.00 20.14
CA ARG A 339 -13.37 -2.16 21.25
C ARG A 339 -14.01 -2.59 22.57
N ASN A 340 -13.16 -2.76 23.58
CA ASN A 340 -13.57 -2.97 24.95
C ASN A 340 -12.75 -2.06 25.88
N SER A 341 -13.42 -1.24 26.70
CA SER A 341 -12.74 -0.31 27.63
C SER A 341 -11.82 -1.00 28.66
N ALA A 342 -12.04 -2.30 28.91
CA ALA A 342 -11.19 -3.11 29.77
C ALA A 342 -9.84 -3.43 29.09
N GLU A 343 -9.81 -3.53 27.77
CA GLU A 343 -8.59 -3.76 27.01
C GLU A 343 -7.71 -2.52 27.00
N LYS A 344 -6.38 -2.73 26.97
CA LYS A 344 -5.38 -1.66 27.06
C LYS A 344 -4.41 -1.62 25.90
N TRP A 345 -4.51 -2.58 24.97
CA TRP A 345 -3.61 -2.66 23.84
C TRP A 345 -3.80 -1.47 22.88
N ASP A 346 -5.04 -1.03 22.66
CA ASP A 346 -5.45 0.08 21.79
C ASP A 346 -5.53 1.45 22.49
N ALA A 347 -5.28 1.51 23.80
CA ALA A 347 -5.49 2.71 24.62
C ALA A 347 -4.70 3.94 24.14
N LEU A 348 -3.61 3.76 23.38
CA LEU A 348 -2.86 4.88 22.78
C LEU A 348 -3.66 5.56 21.67
N LEU A 349 -4.29 4.79 20.78
CA LEU A 349 -5.12 5.32 19.71
C LEU A 349 -6.33 6.05 20.31
N TYR A 350 -6.96 5.43 21.31
CA TYR A 350 -8.10 6.02 22.00
C TYR A 350 -7.80 7.39 22.61
N ARG A 351 -6.72 7.51 23.38
CA ARG A 351 -6.36 8.77 24.06
C ARG A 351 -6.03 9.90 23.08
N HIS A 352 -5.75 9.59 21.83
CA HIS A 352 -5.46 10.57 20.78
C HIS A 352 -6.62 10.73 19.78
N GLY A 353 -7.79 10.13 20.05
CA GLY A 353 -8.97 10.23 19.19
C GLY A 353 -8.78 9.61 17.80
N LEU A 354 -7.96 8.56 17.72
CA LEU A 354 -7.66 7.83 16.48
C LEU A 354 -8.40 6.50 16.41
N GLU A 355 -9.24 6.15 17.40
CA GLU A 355 -10.02 4.91 17.32
C GLU A 355 -11.08 4.96 16.21
N GLY A 356 -11.34 3.82 15.58
CA GLY A 356 -12.37 3.69 14.53
C GLY A 356 -12.03 4.41 13.22
N ASP A 357 -10.90 5.11 13.14
CA ASP A 357 -10.39 5.66 11.89
C ASP A 357 -9.90 4.51 11.00
N SER A 358 -10.60 4.29 9.88
CA SER A 358 -10.33 3.17 8.98
C SER A 358 -8.92 3.20 8.37
N GLN A 359 -8.30 4.38 8.26
CA GLN A 359 -6.93 4.52 7.78
C GLN A 359 -5.95 4.07 8.86
N VAL A 360 -6.14 4.53 10.09
CA VAL A 360 -5.33 4.12 11.24
C VAL A 360 -5.42 2.60 11.45
N GLU A 361 -6.63 2.06 11.37
CA GLU A 361 -6.87 0.62 11.51
C GLU A 361 -6.21 -0.22 10.42
N ALA A 362 -6.33 0.19 9.14
CA ALA A 362 -5.66 -0.50 8.04
C ALA A 362 -4.14 -0.46 8.18
N MET A 363 -3.57 0.68 8.62
CA MET A 363 -2.13 0.79 8.86
C MET A 363 -1.69 -0.05 10.08
N LEU A 364 -2.51 -0.15 11.11
CA LEU A 364 -2.27 -1.04 12.25
C LEU A 364 -2.24 -2.52 11.82
N ASP A 365 -3.22 -2.96 11.03
CA ASP A 365 -3.27 -4.32 10.48
C ASP A 365 -2.02 -4.65 9.63
N LYS A 366 -1.58 -3.69 8.80
CA LYS A 366 -0.32 -3.81 8.05
C LYS A 366 0.89 -3.91 8.97
N THR A 367 0.95 -3.05 9.99
CA THR A 367 2.08 -2.99 10.92
C THR A 367 2.22 -4.32 11.68
N ILE A 368 1.11 -4.86 12.22
CA ILE A 368 1.12 -6.18 12.87
C ILE A 368 1.56 -7.26 11.88
N SER A 369 1.03 -7.24 10.66
CA SER A 369 1.37 -8.23 9.63
C SER A 369 2.85 -8.15 9.19
N ALA A 370 3.40 -6.95 9.09
CA ALA A 370 4.80 -6.74 8.74
C ALA A 370 5.77 -7.21 9.86
N MET A 371 5.30 -7.28 11.11
CA MET A 371 6.09 -7.76 12.25
C MET A 371 6.02 -9.29 12.45
N SER A 372 5.21 -10.01 11.67
CA SER A 372 5.05 -11.46 11.82
C SER A 372 6.31 -12.24 11.49
N THR A 373 6.39 -13.50 11.95
CA THR A 373 7.48 -14.41 11.57
C THR A 373 7.29 -14.92 10.15
N VAL A 374 6.05 -15.26 9.78
CA VAL A 374 5.65 -15.68 8.44
C VAL A 374 4.41 -14.89 8.02
N PHE A 375 4.31 -14.55 6.74
CA PHE A 375 3.17 -13.85 6.17
C PHE A 375 2.52 -14.65 5.03
N ILE A 376 1.21 -14.82 5.11
CA ILE A 376 0.38 -15.41 4.05
C ILE A 376 -0.46 -14.32 3.42
N GLY A 377 -0.21 -14.05 2.14
CA GLY A 377 -0.81 -12.94 1.40
C GLY A 377 -1.95 -13.31 0.46
N ALA A 378 -2.90 -12.41 0.22
CA ALA A 378 -3.87 -12.54 -0.86
C ALA A 378 -3.27 -12.07 -2.19
N SER A 379 -3.18 -12.96 -3.19
CA SER A 379 -2.61 -12.67 -4.52
C SER A 379 -3.40 -11.59 -5.26
N GLY A 380 -2.71 -10.57 -5.77
CA GLY A 380 -3.33 -9.45 -6.50
C GLY A 380 -3.99 -8.40 -5.61
N SER A 381 -3.71 -8.40 -4.31
CA SER A 381 -4.09 -7.31 -3.41
C SER A 381 -2.91 -6.37 -3.17
N THR A 382 -3.11 -5.07 -3.42
CA THR A 382 -2.13 -4.03 -3.08
C THR A 382 -1.82 -3.95 -1.59
N PHE A 383 -2.72 -4.42 -0.72
CA PHE A 383 -2.47 -4.53 0.72
C PHE A 383 -1.43 -5.61 1.03
N THR A 384 -1.52 -6.76 0.35
CA THR A 384 -0.52 -7.83 0.43
C THR A 384 0.85 -7.36 -0.06
N GLU A 385 0.90 -6.75 -1.25
CA GLU A 385 2.17 -6.33 -1.86
C GLU A 385 2.93 -5.33 -0.97
N ASP A 386 2.19 -4.40 -0.37
CA ASP A 386 2.77 -3.39 0.51
C ASP A 386 3.30 -4.01 1.81
N ILE A 387 2.61 -5.01 2.39
CA ILE A 387 3.14 -5.76 3.55
C ILE A 387 4.41 -6.51 3.16
N LEU A 388 4.44 -7.20 2.01
CA LEU A 388 5.63 -7.92 1.55
C LEU A 388 6.82 -6.98 1.37
N ARG A 389 6.59 -5.79 0.82
CA ARG A 389 7.61 -4.74 0.70
C ARG A 389 8.08 -4.27 2.08
N LEU A 390 7.17 -3.92 2.99
CA LEU A 390 7.51 -3.52 4.37
C LEU A 390 8.33 -4.60 5.09
N ARG A 391 7.99 -5.88 4.90
CA ARG A 391 8.73 -7.00 5.51
C ARG A 391 10.17 -7.10 5.01
N LYS A 392 10.42 -6.80 3.74
CA LYS A 392 11.78 -6.71 3.18
C LYS A 392 12.54 -5.55 3.80
N ASP A 393 11.93 -4.36 3.81
CA ASP A 393 12.53 -3.15 4.39
C ASP A 393 12.82 -3.35 5.89
N TRP A 394 11.90 -3.99 6.60
CA TRP A 394 12.00 -4.25 8.04
C TRP A 394 12.81 -5.51 8.36
N ARG A 395 13.34 -6.22 7.35
CA ARG A 395 14.11 -7.47 7.54
C ARG A 395 13.37 -8.48 8.43
N THR A 396 12.05 -8.54 8.27
CA THR A 396 11.16 -9.50 8.91
C THR A 396 10.69 -10.57 7.95
N GLY A 397 10.99 -10.43 6.66
CA GLY A 397 10.68 -11.40 5.62
C GLY A 397 11.21 -12.81 5.93
N SER A 398 10.44 -13.81 5.53
CA SER A 398 10.77 -15.24 5.70
C SER A 398 10.72 -15.98 4.37
N VAL A 399 11.52 -17.04 4.25
CA VAL A 399 11.44 -17.98 3.11
C VAL A 399 10.09 -18.69 3.02
N CYS A 400 9.30 -18.66 4.09
CA CYS A 400 7.94 -19.18 4.13
C CYS A 400 6.85 -18.13 3.86
N ASP A 401 7.24 -16.87 3.60
CA ASP A 401 6.26 -15.89 3.13
C ASP A 401 5.73 -16.33 1.77
N GLU A 402 4.41 -16.46 1.65
CA GLU A 402 3.79 -16.97 0.44
C GLU A 402 2.41 -16.35 0.19
N TYR A 403 1.93 -16.46 -1.04
CA TYR A 403 0.53 -16.21 -1.31
C TYR A 403 -0.32 -17.39 -0.81
N LEU A 404 -1.55 -17.11 -0.41
CA LEU A 404 -2.52 -18.13 -0.03
C LEU A 404 -2.65 -19.17 -1.14
N CYS A 405 -2.39 -20.43 -0.81
CA CYS A 405 -2.39 -21.56 -1.75
C CYS A 405 -1.43 -21.36 -2.94
N GLN A 406 -0.24 -20.81 -2.70
CA GLN A 406 0.79 -20.62 -3.72
C GLN A 406 1.07 -21.90 -4.50
N GLY A 407 0.97 -21.82 -5.84
CA GLY A 407 1.16 -22.95 -6.75
C GLY A 407 -0.08 -23.81 -6.99
N GLU A 408 -1.21 -23.52 -6.34
CA GLU A 408 -2.46 -24.25 -6.52
C GLU A 408 -3.54 -23.39 -7.19
N GLN A 409 -4.52 -24.07 -7.80
CA GLN A 409 -5.70 -23.44 -8.36
C GLN A 409 -6.90 -23.59 -7.43
N PRO A 410 -7.83 -22.62 -7.40
CA PRO A 410 -9.11 -22.81 -6.71
C PRO A 410 -9.79 -24.09 -7.21
N ASN A 411 -10.12 -24.99 -6.29
CA ASN A 411 -10.76 -26.26 -6.62
C ASN A 411 -12.26 -26.12 -6.93
N PHE A 412 -12.81 -24.92 -6.78
CA PHE A 412 -14.15 -24.55 -7.19
C PHE A 412 -14.17 -23.08 -7.61
N ILE A 413 -14.69 -22.82 -8.81
CA ILE A 413 -14.88 -21.48 -9.36
C ILE A 413 -16.34 -21.42 -9.82
N ALA A 414 -17.09 -20.42 -9.36
CA ALA A 414 -18.46 -20.21 -9.81
C ALA A 414 -18.49 -19.72 -11.25
N ASP A 415 -19.53 -20.10 -12.00
CA ASP A 415 -19.80 -19.55 -13.33
C ASP A 415 -19.97 -18.02 -13.27
N THR A 416 -19.62 -17.36 -14.37
CA THR A 416 -19.82 -15.92 -14.53
C THR A 416 -21.28 -15.62 -14.88
N GLU A 417 -21.86 -14.59 -14.26
CA GLU A 417 -23.15 -14.02 -14.65
C GLU A 417 -23.13 -13.47 -16.09
#